data_AF-A0AB37UHN1-F1
#
_entry.id   AF-A0AB37UHN1-F1
#
_cell.length_a   1.000
_cell.length_b   1.000
_cell.length_c   1.000
_cell.angle_alpha   90.00
_cell.angle_beta   90.00
_cell.angle_gamma   90.00
#
_symmetry.space_group_name_H-M   'P 1'
#
loop_
_entity.id
_entity.type
_entity.pdbx_description
1 polymer ?
#
loop_
_entity_poly.entity_id
_entity_poly.type
_entity_poly.pdbx_seq_one_letter_code
_entity_poly.pdbx_strand_id
1 'polypeptide(L)'
;MMKTSVLPTQKTKISLLLIESFKAIIEKLIQALTRSHELQVWRKKDRNGNAYWQAFDPKTRKSTSLSSEAEMRIWIEQRYYHSD
;
A
#
# COMPACT_ATOMS: atom_id res chain seq x y z
N MET A 1 27.37 34.50 30.80
CA MET A 1 25.91 34.62 30.57
C MET A 1 25.45 33.43 29.73
N MET A 2 24.71 32.49 30.31
CA MET A 2 24.10 31.38 29.56
C MET A 2 22.79 31.89 28.93
N LYS A 3 22.70 31.89 27.60
CA LYS A 3 21.44 32.12 26.89
C LYS A 3 20.67 30.81 26.86
N THR A 4 19.72 30.63 27.77
CA THR A 4 18.77 29.52 27.68
C THR A 4 17.75 29.85 26.58
N SER A 5 17.87 29.18 25.44
CA SER A 5 16.88 29.28 24.36
C SER A 5 15.64 28.47 24.74
N VAL A 6 14.58 29.15 25.19
CA VAL A 6 13.25 28.55 25.27
C VAL A 6 12.75 28.23 23.87
N LEU A 7 12.65 26.94 23.55
CA LEU A 7 12.09 26.45 22.29
C LEU A 7 10.60 26.80 22.19
N PRO A 8 10.09 27.23 21.02
CA PRO A 8 8.71 27.68 20.88
C PRO A 8 7.72 26.51 20.87
N THR A 9 7.06 26.28 22.00
CA THR A 9 6.04 25.23 22.28
C THR A 9 4.89 25.18 21.26
N GLN A 10 4.59 26.30 20.58
CA GLN A 10 3.50 26.40 19.62
C GLN A 10 3.80 25.69 18.29
N LYS A 11 5.05 25.72 17.81
CA LYS A 11 5.46 25.00 16.59
C LYS A 11 5.34 23.50 16.78
N THR A 12 5.62 23.01 17.98
CA THR A 12 5.51 21.58 18.34
C THR A 12 4.06 21.11 18.39
N LYS A 13 3.14 21.91 18.93
CA LYS A 13 1.70 21.54 18.96
C LYS A 13 1.12 21.47 17.55
N ILE A 14 1.45 22.43 16.70
CA ILE A 14 0.97 22.46 15.31
C ILE A 14 1.54 21.27 14.52
N SER A 15 2.83 20.96 14.67
CA SER A 15 3.42 19.80 13.99
C SER A 15 2.83 18.47 14.46
N LEU A 16 2.56 18.32 15.76
CA LEU A 16 1.89 17.14 16.30
C LEU A 16 0.47 16.97 15.75
N LEU A 17 -0.33 18.05 15.72
CA LEU A 17 -1.68 18.01 15.15
C LEU A 17 -1.67 17.65 13.66
N LEU A 18 -0.67 18.13 12.91
CA LEU A 18 -0.49 17.82 11.49
C LEU A 18 -0.14 16.35 11.27
N ILE A 19 0.75 15.80 12.09
CA ILE A 19 1.16 14.38 12.04
C ILE A 19 -0.03 13.49 12.36
N GLU A 20 -0.81 13.79 13.40
CA GLU A 20 -1.99 12.99 13.77
C GLU A 20 -3.09 13.06 12.71
N SER A 21 -3.31 14.24 12.11
CA SER A 21 -4.25 14.39 10.99
C SER A 21 -3.80 13.57 9.78
N PHE A 22 -2.51 13.60 9.46
CA PHE A 22 -1.95 12.86 8.34
C PHE A 22 -2.01 11.35 8.55
N LYS A 23 -1.71 10.86 9.77
CA LYS A 23 -1.90 9.46 10.15
C LYS A 23 -3.34 9.02 9.95
N ALA A 24 -4.31 9.78 10.45
CA ALA A 24 -5.72 9.43 10.33
C ALA A 24 -6.20 9.37 8.86
N ILE A 25 -5.69 10.24 7.99
CA ILE A 25 -5.99 10.22 6.56
C ILE A 25 -5.39 8.97 5.90
N ILE A 26 -4.12 8.66 6.20
CA ILE A 26 -3.45 7.46 5.68
C ILE A 26 -4.15 6.19 6.17
N GLU A 27 -4.54 6.11 7.44
CA GLU A 27 -5.25 4.96 7.99
C GLU A 27 -6.59 4.73 7.29
N LYS A 28 -7.36 5.80 7.02
CA LYS A 28 -8.60 5.71 6.27
C LYS A 28 -8.38 5.27 4.82
N LEU A 29 -7.31 5.74 4.18
CA LEU A 29 -6.94 5.31 2.83
C LEU A 29 -6.53 3.84 2.81
N ILE A 30 -5.71 3.40 3.77
CA ILE A 30 -5.32 2.00 3.93
C ILE A 30 -6.57 1.15 4.15
N GLN A 31 -7.44 1.51 5.08
CA GLN A 31 -8.69 0.78 5.36
C GLN A 31 -9.62 0.73 4.15
N ALA A 32 -9.75 1.81 3.38
CA ALA A 32 -10.56 1.82 2.16
C ALA A 32 -9.97 0.89 1.08
N LEU A 33 -8.64 0.83 0.98
CA LEU A 33 -7.92 -0.04 0.03
C LEU A 33 -7.82 -1.50 0.50
N THR A 34 -7.92 -1.76 1.81
CA THR A 34 -7.87 -3.12 2.40
C THR A 34 -9.23 -3.67 2.81
N ARG A 35 -10.33 -2.90 2.67
CA ARG A 35 -11.68 -3.37 3.04
C ARG A 35 -12.12 -4.60 2.24
N SER A 36 -11.59 -4.79 1.04
CA SER A 36 -11.50 -6.13 0.44
C SER A 36 -10.10 -6.69 0.73
N HIS A 37 -10.01 -7.64 1.67
CA HIS A 37 -8.81 -8.50 1.82
C HIS A 37 -8.71 -9.51 0.65
N GLU A 38 -9.50 -9.31 -0.39
CA GLU A 38 -9.50 -10.08 -1.60
C GLU A 38 -8.29 -9.70 -2.44
N LEU A 39 -7.76 -10.70 -3.14
CA LEU A 39 -6.69 -10.51 -4.08
C LEU A 39 -7.15 -9.57 -5.20
N GLN A 40 -6.40 -8.49 -5.42
CA GLN A 40 -6.70 -7.53 -6.48
C GLN A 40 -5.93 -7.93 -7.74
N VAL A 41 -6.63 -8.18 -8.84
CA VAL A 41 -6.04 -8.60 -10.12
C VAL A 41 -6.55 -7.70 -11.23
N TRP A 42 -5.65 -7.16 -12.05
CA TRP A 42 -6.02 -6.32 -13.19
C TRP A 42 -5.09 -6.52 -14.39
N ARG A 43 -5.63 -6.28 -15.59
CA ARG A 43 -4.87 -6.33 -16.85
C ARG A 43 -4.45 -4.94 -17.29
N LYS A 44 -3.19 -4.78 -17.68
CA LYS A 44 -2.63 -3.55 -18.25
C LYS A 44 -2.06 -3.81 -19.63
N LYS A 45 -1.79 -2.73 -20.36
CA LYS A 45 -0.99 -2.75 -21.60
C LYS A 45 0.28 -1.93 -21.37
N ASP A 46 1.40 -2.41 -21.87
CA ASP A 46 2.65 -1.65 -21.87
C ASP A 46 2.64 -0.61 -23.01
N ARG A 47 3.72 0.18 -23.10
CA ARG A 47 3.94 1.17 -24.18
C ARG A 47 4.01 0.56 -25.58
N ASN A 48 4.27 -0.74 -25.69
CA ASN A 48 4.36 -1.47 -26.94
C ASN A 48 3.03 -2.15 -27.30
N GLY A 49 1.99 -1.98 -26.47
CA GLY A 49 0.66 -2.58 -26.65
C GLY A 49 0.54 -4.01 -26.12
N ASN A 50 1.59 -4.58 -25.53
CA ASN A 50 1.55 -5.93 -24.97
C ASN A 50 0.70 -5.94 -23.70
N ALA A 51 -0.24 -6.87 -23.64
CA ALA A 51 -1.04 -7.07 -22.44
C ALA A 51 -0.23 -7.83 -21.39
N TYR A 52 -0.36 -7.41 -20.14
CA TYR A 52 0.24 -8.10 -19.00
C TYR A 52 -0.69 -7.99 -17.78
N TRP A 53 -0.51 -8.90 -16.84
CA TRP A 53 -1.33 -9.01 -15.64
C TRP A 53 -0.55 -8.51 -14.43
N GLN A 54 -1.21 -7.76 -13.57
CA GLN A 54 -0.69 -7.40 -12.26
C GLN A 54 -1.65 -7.91 -11.19
N ALA A 55 -1.08 -8.37 -10.09
CA ALA A 55 -1.85 -8.68 -8.90
C ALA A 55 -1.21 -8.04 -7.67
N PHE A 56 -2.06 -7.62 -6.74
CA PHE A 56 -1.67 -7.15 -5.43
C PHE A 56 -2.44 -7.91 -4.37
N ASP A 57 -1.71 -8.39 -3.38
CA ASP A 57 -2.27 -9.07 -2.24
C ASP A 57 -2.24 -8.19 -0.98
N PRO A 58 -3.40 -7.73 -0.49
CA PRO A 58 -3.47 -6.90 0.71
C PRO A 58 -3.07 -7.63 2.00
N LYS A 59 -3.28 -8.96 2.07
CA LYS A 59 -3.03 -9.77 3.28
C LYS A 59 -1.53 -10.03 3.51
N THR A 60 -0.78 -10.33 2.45
CA THR A 60 0.66 -10.59 2.53
C THR A 60 1.53 -9.43 2.05
N ARG A 61 0.91 -8.34 1.56
CA ARG A 61 1.57 -7.19 0.90
C ARG A 61 2.48 -7.59 -0.26
N LYS A 62 2.23 -8.73 -0.89
CA LYS A 62 2.97 -9.19 -2.06
C LYS A 62 2.31 -8.66 -3.33
N SER A 63 3.12 -8.38 -4.35
CA SER A 63 2.65 -8.06 -5.69
C SER A 63 3.41 -8.88 -6.73
N THR A 64 2.80 -9.07 -7.89
CA THR A 64 3.45 -9.70 -9.04
C THR A 64 3.00 -9.07 -10.35
N SER A 65 3.83 -9.22 -11.37
CA SER A 65 3.55 -8.80 -12.74
C SER A 65 3.93 -9.94 -13.67
N LEU A 66 2.97 -10.44 -14.44
CA LEU A 66 3.10 -11.65 -15.25
C LEU A 66 2.62 -11.39 -16.67
N SER A 67 3.26 -12.06 -17.63
CA SER A 67 3.02 -11.82 -19.05
C SER A 67 1.76 -12.51 -19.57
N SER A 68 1.29 -13.53 -18.86
CA SER A 68 0.13 -14.33 -19.26
C SER A 68 -0.87 -14.54 -18.12
N GLU A 69 -2.11 -14.85 -18.50
CA GLU A 69 -3.16 -15.23 -17.55
C GLU A 69 -2.85 -16.58 -16.88
N ALA A 70 -2.23 -17.51 -17.62
CA ALA A 70 -1.87 -18.83 -17.11
C ALA A 70 -0.85 -18.72 -15.97
N GLU A 71 0.21 -17.91 -16.14
CA GLU A 71 1.16 -17.61 -15.07
C GLU A 71 0.45 -16.99 -13.86
N MET A 72 -0.50 -16.08 -14.08
CA MET A 72 -1.26 -15.44 -13.01
C MET A 72 -2.09 -16.46 -12.24
N ARG A 73 -2.78 -17.39 -12.92
CA ARG A 73 -3.53 -18.46 -12.25
C ARG A 73 -2.63 -19.33 -11.38
N ILE A 74 -1.48 -19.76 -11.89
CA ILE A 74 -0.51 -20.56 -11.13
C ILE A 74 -0.06 -19.83 -9.86
N TRP A 75 0.25 -18.53 -9.98
CA TRP A 75 0.65 -17.73 -8.83
C TRP A 75 -0.45 -17.61 -7.77
N ILE A 76 -1.70 -17.45 -8.20
CA ILE A 76 -2.88 -17.41 -7.31
C ILE A 76 -3.05 -18.76 -6.62
N GLU A 77 -2.97 -19.86 -7.35
CA GLU A 77 -3.07 -21.21 -6.81
C GLU A 77 -1.98 -21.47 -5.77
N GLN A 78 -0.71 -21.19 -6.09
CA GLN A 78 0.41 -21.33 -5.14
C GLN A 78 0.16 -20.57 -3.84
N ARG A 79 -0.40 -19.36 -3.93
CA ARG A 79 -0.77 -18.58 -2.75
C ARG A 79 -1.78 -19.31 -1.86
N TYR A 80 -2.85 -19.84 -2.45
CA TYR A 80 -3.92 -20.50 -1.68
C TYR A 80 -3.47 -21.86 -1.14
N TYR A 81 -2.69 -22.64 -1.91
CA TYR A 81 -2.14 -23.92 -1.47
C TYR A 81 -1.13 -23.81 -0.32
N HIS A 82 -0.39 -22.70 -0.20
CA HIS A 82 0.55 -22.47 0.92
C HIS A 82 -0.10 -21.85 2.17
N SER A 83 -1.41 -21.60 2.17
CA SER A 83 -2.13 -20.96 3.29
C SER A 83 -2.97 -21.93 4.14
N ASP A 84 -2.98 -23.22 3.81
CA ASP A 84 -3.50 -24.34 4.61
C ASP A 84 -2.36 -25.03 5.40
#